data_AF-A0A7C3TM80-F1
#
_entry.id   AF-A0A7C3TM80-F1
#
_cell.length_a   1.000
_cell.length_b   1.000
_cell.length_c   1.000
_cell.angle_alpha   90.00
_cell.angle_beta   90.00
_cell.angle_gamma   90.00
#
_symmetry.space_group_name_H-M   'P 1'
#
loop_
_entity.id
_entity.type
_entity.pdbx_description
1 polymer ?
#
loop_
_entity_poly.entity_id
_entity_poly.type
_entity_poly.pdbx_seq_one_letter_code
_entity_poly.pdbx_strand_id
1 'polypeptide(L)'
;MSLATRFGLRDTSEKTVEINTLSDLTYLLESRTGQKVTIISPTQAEENRLGFDEIIEGLPPGQVVALQFKRPRQLLLPQDAIRFIIDTRQLQQLLLAFSPNQAFYILIPFPKVRDLISFRPRLLDLAVAIDVYDFPNSRKTSQKTRTIRLHKQRTLTGMPIVEITDPWTFQRVEKINTLTTFGEKLIKGEVGYKIKEGKHPEERKQRVKVRRVYYLHLASP
;
A
#
# COMPACT_ATOMS: atom_id res chain seq x y z
N MET A 1 -32.08 -21.45 -6.41
CA MET A 1 -31.26 -20.75 -5.38
C MET A 1 -30.32 -19.80 -6.08
N SER A 2 -30.37 -18.50 -5.75
CA SER A 2 -29.51 -17.51 -6.41
C SER A 2 -28.04 -17.64 -5.96
N LEU A 3 -27.09 -17.34 -6.86
CA LEU A 3 -25.65 -17.23 -6.54
C LEU A 3 -25.38 -16.30 -5.33
N ALA A 4 -26.28 -15.37 -5.04
CA ALA A 4 -26.20 -14.46 -3.90
C ALA A 4 -26.29 -15.18 -2.53
N THR A 5 -26.88 -16.37 -2.47
CA THR A 5 -27.07 -17.12 -1.21
C THR A 5 -25.85 -17.97 -0.85
N ARG A 6 -25.01 -18.38 -1.82
CA ARG A 6 -23.82 -19.21 -1.59
C ARG A 6 -22.59 -18.45 -1.08
N PHE A 7 -22.47 -17.15 -1.36
CA PHE A 7 -21.36 -16.29 -0.93
C PHE A 7 -21.72 -15.37 0.24
N GLY A 8 -22.61 -15.81 1.13
CA GLY A 8 -23.11 -15.00 2.25
C GLY A 8 -22.01 -14.22 2.96
N LEU A 9 -22.14 -12.89 2.99
CA LEU A 9 -21.58 -11.91 3.93
C LEU A 9 -20.19 -12.20 4.53
N ARG A 10 -19.25 -12.83 3.82
CA ARG A 10 -17.90 -13.05 4.33
C ARG A 10 -17.10 -11.77 4.17
N ASP A 11 -16.44 -11.36 5.25
CA ASP A 11 -15.39 -10.35 5.19
C ASP A 11 -14.39 -10.72 4.11
N THR A 12 -13.93 -9.74 3.33
CA THR A 12 -12.85 -10.00 2.38
C THR A 12 -11.59 -10.34 3.15
N SER A 13 -10.97 -11.47 2.81
CA SER A 13 -9.65 -11.77 3.34
C SER A 13 -8.66 -10.71 2.82
N GLU A 14 -7.74 -10.29 3.69
CA GLU A 14 -6.67 -9.34 3.34
C GLU A 14 -5.90 -9.84 2.10
N LYS A 15 -5.63 -11.15 2.04
CA LYS A 15 -4.89 -11.78 0.93
C LYS A 15 -5.65 -11.72 -0.40
N THR A 16 -6.96 -11.90 -0.38
CA THR A 16 -7.79 -11.77 -1.60
C THR A 16 -7.69 -10.36 -2.17
N VAL A 17 -7.78 -9.35 -1.30
CA VAL A 17 -7.65 -7.95 -1.70
C VAL A 17 -6.27 -7.66 -2.26
N GLU A 18 -5.22 -8.09 -1.56
CA GLU A 18 -3.83 -7.91 -1.95
C GLU A 18 -3.56 -8.46 -3.35
N ILE A 19 -3.90 -9.74 -3.60
CA ILE A 19 -3.62 -10.41 -4.87
C ILE A 19 -4.35 -9.71 -6.02
N ASN A 20 -5.64 -9.41 -5.85
CA ASN A 20 -6.43 -8.77 -6.90
C ASN A 20 -5.92 -7.35 -7.22
N THR A 21 -5.50 -6.61 -6.19
CA THR A 21 -4.97 -5.27 -6.36
C THR A 21 -3.61 -5.30 -7.05
N LEU A 22 -2.71 -6.17 -6.60
CA LEU A 22 -1.39 -6.34 -7.20
C LEU A 22 -1.48 -6.80 -8.64
N SER A 23 -2.39 -7.74 -8.95
CA SER A 23 -2.62 -8.21 -10.31
C SER A 23 -3.04 -7.08 -11.25
N ASP A 24 -3.97 -6.22 -10.83
CA ASP A 24 -4.43 -5.10 -11.66
C ASP A 24 -3.35 -4.04 -11.82
N LEU A 25 -2.62 -3.76 -10.74
CA LEU A 25 -1.53 -2.78 -10.77
C LEU A 25 -0.40 -3.27 -11.69
N THR A 26 -0.02 -4.54 -11.60
CA THR A 26 0.93 -5.17 -12.52
C THR A 26 0.44 -5.06 -13.96
N TYR A 27 -0.81 -5.45 -14.25
CA TYR A 27 -1.37 -5.32 -15.60
C TYR A 27 -1.33 -3.89 -16.13
N LEU A 28 -1.70 -2.90 -15.30
CA LEU A 28 -1.61 -1.48 -15.65
C LEU A 28 -0.17 -1.09 -16.01
N LEU A 29 0.80 -1.43 -15.17
CA LEU A 29 2.21 -1.07 -15.37
C LEU A 29 2.79 -1.73 -16.62
N GLU A 30 2.58 -3.04 -16.80
CA GLU A 30 3.10 -3.79 -17.95
C GLU A 30 2.44 -3.33 -19.25
N SER A 31 1.13 -3.10 -19.26
CA SER A 31 0.41 -2.63 -20.47
C SER A 31 0.82 -1.22 -20.91
N ARG A 32 1.28 -0.38 -19.97
CA ARG A 32 1.69 1.00 -20.25
C ARG A 32 3.15 1.13 -20.63
N THR A 33 4.01 0.27 -20.09
CA THR A 33 5.47 0.37 -20.27
C THR A 33 6.06 -0.68 -21.20
N GLY A 34 5.35 -1.79 -21.42
CA GLY A 34 5.90 -2.99 -22.05
C GLY A 34 6.94 -3.72 -21.19
N GLN A 35 7.23 -3.22 -19.98
CA GLN A 35 8.23 -3.77 -19.07
C GLN A 35 7.63 -4.83 -18.16
N LYS A 36 8.47 -5.75 -17.70
CA LYS A 36 8.08 -6.76 -16.73
C LYS A 36 8.04 -6.20 -15.32
N VAL A 37 7.02 -6.61 -14.56
CA VAL A 37 6.86 -6.26 -13.15
C VAL A 37 7.09 -7.50 -12.30
N THR A 38 7.96 -7.36 -11.30
CA THR A 38 8.24 -8.43 -10.33
C THR A 38 7.63 -8.06 -8.98
N ILE A 39 6.84 -8.96 -8.40
CA ILE A 39 6.33 -8.83 -7.04
C ILE A 39 7.14 -9.75 -6.13
N ILE A 40 7.75 -9.18 -5.10
CA ILE A 40 8.49 -9.92 -4.09
C ILE A 40 7.72 -9.82 -2.77
N SER A 41 7.44 -10.98 -2.19
CA SER A 41 6.69 -11.12 -0.93
C SER A 41 7.50 -12.00 0.02
N PRO A 42 8.56 -11.47 0.66
CA PRO A 42 9.38 -12.27 1.56
C PRO A 42 8.53 -12.79 2.72
N THR A 43 8.87 -13.97 3.21
CA THR A 43 8.38 -14.42 4.52
C THR A 43 8.94 -13.50 5.61
N GLN A 44 8.30 -13.46 6.78
CA GLN A 44 8.81 -12.70 7.91
C GLN A 44 10.23 -13.13 8.31
N ALA A 45 10.55 -14.42 8.16
CA ALA A 45 11.87 -14.96 8.46
C ALA A 45 12.92 -14.42 7.47
N GLU A 46 12.60 -14.41 6.17
CA GLU A 46 13.47 -13.85 5.13
C GLU A 46 13.63 -12.34 5.29
N GLU A 47 12.55 -11.60 5.51
CA GLU A 47 12.59 -10.15 5.75
C GLU A 47 13.47 -9.80 6.96
N ASN A 48 13.40 -10.60 8.03
CA ASN A 48 14.25 -10.42 9.20
C ASN A 48 15.73 -10.77 8.94
N ARG A 49 15.99 -11.72 8.05
CA ARG A 49 17.35 -12.22 7.76
C ARG A 49 18.07 -11.31 6.79
N LEU A 50 17.41 -11.05 5.65
CA LEU A 50 17.96 -10.39 4.47
C LEU A 50 17.88 -8.86 4.60
N GLY A 51 16.78 -8.33 5.16
CA GLY A 51 16.49 -6.90 5.08
C GLY A 51 16.14 -6.46 3.66
N PHE A 52 15.82 -5.17 3.47
CA PHE A 52 15.40 -4.64 2.17
C PHE A 52 16.48 -4.75 1.09
N ASP A 53 17.73 -4.43 1.43
CA ASP A 53 18.82 -4.30 0.46
C ASP A 53 19.20 -5.64 -0.18
N GLU A 54 19.25 -6.71 0.62
CA GLU A 54 19.51 -8.07 0.09
C GLU A 54 18.30 -8.62 -0.68
N ILE A 55 17.07 -8.19 -0.39
CA ILE A 55 15.88 -8.61 -1.15
C ILE A 55 15.89 -8.04 -2.58
N ILE A 56 16.44 -6.84 -2.75
CA ILE A 56 16.55 -6.20 -4.07
C ILE A 56 17.87 -6.54 -4.79
N GLU A 57 18.79 -7.20 -4.10
CA GLU A 57 20.06 -7.65 -4.66
C GLU A 57 19.81 -8.69 -5.76
N GLY A 58 20.30 -8.41 -6.98
CA GLY A 58 20.10 -9.26 -8.15
C GLY A 58 18.87 -8.93 -8.99
N LEU A 59 18.05 -7.95 -8.62
CA LEU A 59 17.06 -7.41 -9.54
C LEU A 59 17.74 -6.62 -10.67
N PRO A 60 17.23 -6.69 -11.90
CA PRO A 60 17.75 -5.87 -12.98
C PRO A 60 17.47 -4.38 -12.71
N PRO A 61 18.18 -3.48 -13.42
CA PRO A 61 17.97 -2.04 -13.32
C PRO A 61 16.49 -1.69 -13.42
N GLY A 62 16.04 -0.73 -12.62
CA GLY A 62 14.62 -0.46 -12.49
C GLY A 62 14.28 0.33 -11.25
N GLN A 63 13.02 0.22 -10.85
CA GLN A 63 12.47 0.93 -9.69
C GLN A 63 11.79 -0.03 -8.75
N VAL A 64 12.00 0.16 -7.44
CA VAL A 64 11.37 -0.65 -6.39
C VAL A 64 10.61 0.24 -5.42
N VAL A 65 9.37 -0.17 -5.12
CA VAL A 65 8.52 0.44 -4.09
C VAL A 65 8.11 -0.61 -3.06
N ALA A 66 8.07 -0.20 -1.80
CA ALA A 66 7.56 -1.00 -0.70
C ALA A 66 6.07 -0.69 -0.49
N LEU A 67 5.23 -1.72 -0.56
CA LEU A 67 3.78 -1.63 -0.42
C LEU A 67 3.33 -2.40 0.82
N GLN A 68 2.61 -1.71 1.70
CA GLN A 68 1.99 -2.33 2.87
C GLN A 68 0.48 -2.20 2.81
N PHE A 69 -0.19 -3.32 2.56
CA PHE A 69 -1.64 -3.37 2.54
C PHE A 69 -2.22 -3.29 3.95
N LYS A 70 -3.38 -2.63 4.06
CA LYS A 70 -4.13 -2.56 5.30
C LYS A 70 -5.56 -3.02 5.09
N ARG A 71 -5.99 -3.92 5.97
CA ARG A 71 -7.34 -4.45 5.96
C ARG A 71 -8.34 -3.37 6.41
N PRO A 72 -9.42 -3.13 5.65
CA PRO A 72 -10.51 -2.29 6.10
C PRO A 72 -11.23 -2.94 7.28
N ARG A 73 -11.56 -2.15 8.30
CA ARG A 73 -12.43 -2.54 9.41
C ARG A 73 -13.80 -1.94 9.20
N GLN A 74 -14.81 -2.80 9.11
CA GLN A 74 -16.20 -2.36 9.06
C GLN A 74 -16.60 -1.80 10.43
N LEU A 75 -17.34 -0.70 10.43
CA LEU A 75 -17.97 -0.17 11.63
C LEU A 75 -19.34 -0.79 11.81
N LEU A 76 -19.69 -1.05 13.06
CA LEU A 76 -21.01 -1.57 13.47
C LEU A 76 -22.14 -0.58 13.20
N LEU A 77 -21.83 0.70 13.01
CA LEU A 77 -22.78 1.77 12.72
C LEU A 77 -22.53 2.35 11.32
N PRO A 78 -23.58 2.88 10.64
CA PRO A 78 -23.42 3.59 9.37
C PRO A 78 -22.56 4.82 9.61
N GLN A 79 -21.28 4.71 9.29
CA GLN A 79 -20.41 5.87 9.16
C GLN A 79 -20.03 6.01 7.69
N ASP A 80 -19.98 7.26 7.25
CA ASP A 80 -19.54 7.69 5.92
C ASP A 80 -18.05 7.41 5.65
N ALA A 81 -17.37 6.66 6.52
CA ALA A 81 -15.95 6.34 6.41
C ALA A 81 -15.64 4.86 6.68
N ILE A 82 -14.59 4.38 6.02
CA ILE A 82 -13.95 3.08 6.25
C ILE A 82 -12.75 3.32 7.14
N ARG A 83 -12.56 2.46 8.14
CA ARG A 83 -11.43 2.58 9.07
C ARG A 83 -10.32 1.61 8.75
N PHE A 84 -9.09 2.08 8.91
CA PHE A 84 -7.89 1.25 8.91
C PHE A 84 -7.11 1.54 10.18
N ILE A 85 -6.34 0.55 10.67
CA ILE A 85 -5.49 0.72 11.85
C ILE A 85 -4.04 0.51 11.45
N ILE A 86 -3.22 1.47 11.82
CA ILE A 86 -1.77 1.44 11.66
C ILE A 86 -1.13 1.26 13.02
N ASP A 87 -0.19 0.33 13.11
CA ASP A 87 0.68 0.21 14.27
C ASP A 87 1.79 1.27 14.15
N THR A 88 1.93 2.11 15.18
CA THR A 88 2.89 3.23 15.14
C THR A 88 4.33 2.74 15.15
N ARG A 89 4.63 1.60 15.78
CA ARG A 89 5.97 1.00 15.76
C ARG A 89 6.31 0.54 14.34
N GLN A 90 5.34 -0.06 13.64
CA GLN A 90 5.52 -0.44 12.24
C GLN A 90 5.71 0.79 11.33
N LEU A 91 4.98 1.88 11.57
CA LEU A 91 5.20 3.14 10.87
C LEU A 91 6.62 3.67 11.10
N GLN A 92 7.11 3.68 12.34
CA GLN A 92 8.50 4.10 12.62
C GLN A 92 9.52 3.22 11.89
N GLN A 93 9.30 1.91 11.85
CA GLN A 93 10.17 1.00 11.13
C GLN A 93 10.21 1.34 9.64
N LEU A 94 9.07 1.63 9.01
CA LEU A 94 9.02 2.07 7.62
C LEU A 94 9.75 3.41 7.42
N LEU A 95 9.56 4.39 8.31
CA LEU A 95 10.25 5.69 8.23
C LEU A 95 11.77 5.57 8.38
N LEU A 96 12.25 4.63 9.19
CA LEU A 96 13.68 4.36 9.34
C LEU A 96 14.25 3.59 8.15
N ALA A 97 13.45 2.69 7.57
CA ALA A 97 13.87 1.81 6.50
C ALA A 97 13.83 2.48 5.12
N PHE A 98 12.97 3.47 4.89
CA PHE A 98 12.72 4.01 3.55
C PHE A 98 12.85 5.52 3.52
N SER A 99 13.27 6.08 2.39
CA SER A 99 13.23 7.52 2.13
C SER A 99 11.83 7.94 1.63
N PRO A 100 11.52 9.24 1.56
CA PRO A 100 10.27 9.71 0.95
C PRO A 100 10.07 9.12 -0.44
N ASN A 101 8.81 8.83 -0.76
CA ASN A 101 8.30 8.21 -1.98
C ASN A 101 8.75 6.77 -2.23
N GLN A 102 9.28 6.05 -1.22
CA GLN A 102 9.72 4.66 -1.39
C GLN A 102 8.81 3.64 -0.71
N ALA A 103 8.04 4.03 0.31
CA ALA A 103 7.16 3.13 1.05
C ALA A 103 5.75 3.70 1.20
N PHE A 104 4.76 2.87 0.93
CA PHE A 104 3.36 3.29 0.86
C PHE A 104 2.45 2.35 1.63
N TYR A 105 1.48 2.92 2.33
CA TYR A 105 0.30 2.19 2.77
C TYR A 105 -0.72 2.11 1.65
N ILE A 106 -1.21 0.90 1.40
CA ILE A 106 -2.27 0.63 0.42
C ILE A 106 -3.59 0.38 1.15
N LEU A 107 -4.56 1.25 0.89
CA LEU A 107 -5.88 1.24 1.51
C LEU A 107 -6.93 0.89 0.47
N ILE A 108 -7.59 -0.26 0.66
CA ILE A 108 -8.63 -0.73 -0.25
C ILE A 108 -10.00 -0.61 0.43
N PRO A 109 -10.94 0.19 -0.12
CA PRO A 109 -12.21 0.53 0.54
C PRO A 109 -13.27 -0.57 0.47
N PHE A 110 -12.91 -1.86 0.45
CA PHE A 110 -13.85 -2.96 0.24
C PHE A 110 -13.84 -3.97 1.40
N PRO A 111 -14.59 -3.71 2.49
CA PRO A 111 -14.65 -4.61 3.64
C PRO A 111 -15.30 -5.96 3.30
N LYS A 112 -16.20 -6.01 2.32
CA LYS A 112 -16.92 -7.21 1.91
C LYS A 112 -16.50 -7.67 0.52
N VAL A 113 -16.43 -8.99 0.33
CA VAL A 113 -16.02 -9.60 -0.96
C VAL A 113 -16.93 -9.13 -2.10
N ARG A 114 -18.24 -9.03 -1.81
CA ARG A 114 -19.23 -8.55 -2.77
C ARG A 114 -18.90 -7.15 -3.30
N ASP A 115 -18.44 -6.25 -2.43
CA ASP A 115 -18.11 -4.88 -2.81
C ASP A 115 -16.89 -4.88 -3.73
N LEU A 116 -15.86 -5.68 -3.38
CA LEU A 116 -14.67 -5.85 -4.22
C LEU A 116 -15.05 -6.35 -5.63
N ILE A 117 -15.92 -7.36 -5.73
CA ILE A 117 -16.39 -7.90 -7.02
C ILE A 117 -17.16 -6.83 -7.79
N SER A 118 -18.08 -6.12 -7.13
CA SER A 118 -18.97 -5.14 -7.78
C SER A 118 -18.20 -3.92 -8.30
N PHE A 119 -17.14 -3.51 -7.60
CA PHE A 119 -16.32 -2.35 -7.96
C PHE A 119 -15.00 -2.74 -8.62
N ARG A 120 -14.82 -4.01 -9.01
CA ARG A 120 -13.59 -4.52 -9.62
C ARG A 120 -13.06 -3.68 -10.79
N PRO A 121 -13.89 -3.22 -11.75
CA PRO A 121 -13.40 -2.40 -12.87
C PRO A 121 -12.80 -1.05 -12.47
N ARG A 122 -13.13 -0.56 -11.27
CA ARG A 122 -12.66 0.72 -10.73
C ARG A 122 -11.74 0.51 -9.52
N LEU A 123 -11.20 -0.70 -9.31
CA LEU A 123 -10.42 -1.01 -8.12
C LEU A 123 -9.26 -0.04 -7.92
N LEU A 124 -8.45 0.20 -8.95
CA LEU A 124 -7.25 1.06 -8.85
C LEU A 124 -7.59 2.54 -8.63
N ASP A 125 -8.74 3.00 -9.15
CA ASP A 125 -9.18 4.39 -8.96
C ASP A 125 -9.76 4.63 -7.56
N LEU A 126 -10.29 3.59 -6.93
CA LEU A 126 -10.89 3.65 -5.60
C LEU A 126 -9.91 3.30 -4.48
N ALA A 127 -8.87 2.52 -4.82
CA ALA A 127 -7.77 2.19 -3.95
C ALA A 127 -6.84 3.39 -3.74
N VAL A 128 -6.32 3.55 -2.53
CA VAL A 128 -5.50 4.69 -2.14
C VAL A 128 -4.10 4.24 -1.74
N ALA A 129 -3.08 4.93 -2.25
CA ALA A 129 -1.69 4.86 -1.78
C ALA A 129 -1.33 6.14 -1.03
N ILE A 130 -0.76 5.97 0.16
CA ILE A 130 -0.27 7.06 1.02
C ILE A 130 1.19 6.79 1.36
N ASP A 131 2.06 7.76 1.08
CA ASP A 131 3.45 7.69 1.53
C ASP A 131 3.49 7.68 3.06
N VAL A 132 4.33 6.82 3.63
CA VAL A 132 4.56 6.78 5.08
C VAL A 132 5.03 8.12 5.65
N TYR A 133 5.70 8.96 4.84
CA TYR A 133 6.15 10.30 5.21
C TYR A 133 5.04 11.35 5.23
N ASP A 134 3.94 11.13 4.48
CA ASP A 134 2.80 12.05 4.42
C ASP A 134 1.84 11.86 5.61
N PHE A 135 2.16 10.97 6.56
CA PHE A 135 1.39 10.79 7.79
C PHE A 135 1.56 12.01 8.73
N PRO A 136 0.47 12.67 9.15
CA PRO A 136 0.57 13.77 10.11
C PRO A 136 1.21 13.33 11.41
N ASN A 137 2.24 14.07 11.85
CA ASN A 137 3.02 13.74 13.05
C ASN A 137 3.56 12.30 13.04
N SER A 138 3.99 11.84 11.86
CA SER A 138 4.51 10.49 11.61
C SER A 138 5.59 10.05 12.58
N ARG A 139 6.40 10.96 13.14
CA ARG A 139 7.48 10.67 14.11
C ARG A 139 7.02 10.52 15.57
N LYS A 140 5.75 10.81 15.87
CA LYS A 140 5.22 10.72 17.24
C LYS A 140 4.98 9.28 17.65
N THR A 141 5.64 8.85 18.73
CA THR A 141 5.63 7.47 19.22
C THR A 141 4.76 7.23 20.47
N SER A 142 4.14 8.28 21.01
CA SER A 142 3.36 8.21 22.25
C SER A 142 2.08 7.37 22.14
N GLN A 143 1.59 7.10 20.93
CA GLN A 143 0.42 6.27 20.68
C GLN A 143 0.82 4.94 20.06
N LYS A 144 0.25 3.84 20.55
CA LYS A 144 0.49 2.49 19.99
C LYS A 144 -0.05 2.33 18.58
N THR A 145 -1.22 2.91 18.31
CA THR A 145 -1.90 2.79 17.01
C THR A 145 -2.48 4.11 16.55
N ARG A 146 -2.57 4.30 15.23
CA ARG A 146 -3.29 5.39 14.58
C ARG A 146 -4.45 4.84 13.76
N THR A 147 -5.56 5.55 13.74
CA THR A 147 -6.72 5.20 12.91
C THR A 147 -6.74 6.07 11.67
N ILE A 148 -6.88 5.44 10.51
CA ILE A 148 -7.14 6.12 9.24
C ILE A 148 -8.64 6.06 8.97
N ARG A 149 -9.23 7.16 8.51
CA ARG A 149 -10.58 7.23 7.95
C ARG A 149 -10.49 7.55 6.48
N LEU A 150 -11.10 6.70 5.65
CA LEU A 150 -11.29 6.93 4.22
C LEU A 150 -12.77 7.15 3.95
N HIS A 151 -13.15 8.36 3.51
CA HIS A 151 -14.55 8.76 3.36
C HIS A 151 -15.19 8.13 2.11
N LYS A 152 -16.20 7.28 2.30
CA LYS A 152 -16.83 6.42 1.28
C LYS A 152 -17.47 7.21 0.15
N GLN A 153 -18.36 8.16 0.48
CA GLN A 153 -19.14 8.89 -0.52
C GLN A 153 -18.23 9.65 -1.49
N ARG A 154 -17.19 10.32 -0.96
CA ARG A 154 -16.20 11.03 -1.76
C ARG A 154 -15.30 10.09 -2.56
N THR A 155 -14.89 8.96 -1.99
CA THR A 155 -14.07 7.97 -2.72
C THR A 155 -14.83 7.38 -3.91
N LEU A 156 -16.14 7.13 -3.80
CA LEU A 156 -16.92 6.56 -4.89
C LEU A 156 -17.28 7.56 -6.01
N THR A 157 -17.36 8.85 -5.67
CA THR A 157 -17.90 9.91 -6.55
C THR A 157 -16.89 10.99 -6.96
N GLY A 158 -15.68 10.98 -6.41
CA GLY A 158 -14.66 12.00 -6.66
C GLY A 158 -13.31 11.66 -6.03
N MET A 159 -12.53 12.68 -5.66
CA MET A 159 -11.21 12.47 -5.05
C MET A 159 -11.33 11.88 -3.63
N PRO A 160 -10.54 10.85 -3.28
CA PRO A 160 -10.51 10.28 -1.94
C PRO A 160 -10.14 11.33 -0.90
N ILE A 161 -10.86 11.32 0.24
CA ILE A 161 -10.49 12.10 1.43
C ILE A 161 -10.02 11.11 2.48
N VAL A 162 -8.78 11.30 2.93
CA VAL A 162 -8.18 10.52 4.00
C VAL A 162 -7.86 11.42 5.19
N GLU A 163 -8.22 10.94 6.37
CA GLU A 163 -7.86 11.56 7.64
C GLU A 163 -7.18 10.53 8.53
N ILE A 164 -6.24 10.99 9.35
CA ILE A 164 -5.47 10.16 10.26
C ILE A 164 -5.60 10.73 11.66
N THR A 165 -5.83 9.86 12.64
CA THR A 165 -5.83 10.28 14.05
C THR A 165 -4.43 10.71 14.47
N ASP A 166 -4.35 11.90 15.05
CA ASP A 166 -3.19 12.44 15.75
C ASP A 166 -3.70 13.09 17.04
N PRO A 167 -3.19 12.69 18.23
CA PRO A 167 -4.02 12.24 19.32
C PRO A 167 -5.23 13.15 19.54
N TRP A 168 -6.40 12.51 19.63
CA TRP A 168 -7.70 13.15 19.91
C TRP A 168 -8.35 13.87 18.72
N THR A 169 -7.62 14.19 17.66
CA THR A 169 -8.17 14.83 16.46
C THR A 169 -7.89 14.03 15.19
N PHE A 170 -8.73 14.22 14.18
CA PHE A 170 -8.48 13.72 12.84
C PHE A 170 -7.86 14.84 12.01
N GLN A 171 -6.69 14.58 11.43
CA GLN A 171 -6.00 15.51 10.54
C GLN A 171 -6.03 14.95 9.12
N ARG A 172 -6.31 15.82 8.16
CA ARG A 172 -6.37 15.45 6.75
C ARG A 172 -4.96 15.15 6.21
N VAL A 173 -4.87 14.12 5.38
CA VAL A 173 -3.66 13.86 4.58
C VAL A 173 -3.75 14.70 3.32
N GLU A 174 -2.74 15.55 3.09
CA GLU A 174 -2.75 16.48 1.94
C GLU A 174 -2.43 15.78 0.63
N LYS A 175 -1.47 14.85 0.67
CA LYS A 175 -0.98 14.13 -0.51
C LYS A 175 -1.49 12.71 -0.50
N ILE A 176 -2.42 12.43 -1.41
CA ILE A 176 -3.06 11.14 -1.56
C ILE A 176 -3.03 10.79 -3.05
N ASN A 177 -2.64 9.55 -3.37
CA ASN A 177 -2.71 9.04 -4.73
C ASN A 177 -3.75 7.92 -4.80
N THR A 178 -4.54 7.87 -5.87
CA THR A 178 -5.19 6.61 -6.25
C THR A 178 -4.12 5.62 -6.70
N LEU A 179 -4.40 4.31 -6.72
CA LEU A 179 -3.42 3.36 -7.25
C LEU A 179 -3.14 3.56 -8.74
N THR A 180 -4.11 4.05 -9.51
CA THR A 180 -3.90 4.47 -10.90
C THR A 180 -2.84 5.58 -10.97
N THR A 181 -3.03 6.66 -10.21
CA THR A 181 -2.09 7.81 -10.17
C THR A 181 -0.72 7.39 -9.65
N PHE A 182 -0.69 6.53 -8.63
CA PHE A 182 0.54 5.95 -8.10
C PHE A 182 1.30 5.15 -9.16
N GLY A 183 0.60 4.30 -9.93
CA GLY A 183 1.19 3.55 -11.04
C GLY A 183 1.80 4.46 -12.10
N GLU A 184 1.10 5.53 -12.49
CA GLU A 184 1.63 6.53 -13.42
C GLU A 184 2.89 7.22 -12.89
N LYS A 185 2.92 7.57 -11.60
CA LYS A 185 4.10 8.16 -10.95
C LYS A 185 5.27 7.20 -10.90
N LEU A 186 5.02 5.91 -10.69
CA LEU A 186 6.05 4.87 -10.74
C LEU A 186 6.63 4.75 -12.15
N ILE A 187 5.78 4.73 -13.18
CA ILE A 187 6.23 4.72 -14.58
C ILE A 187 7.13 5.93 -14.90
N LYS A 188 6.77 7.12 -14.40
CA LYS A 188 7.55 8.36 -14.58
C LYS A 188 8.82 8.42 -13.72
N GLY A 189 8.99 7.50 -12.78
CA GLY A 189 10.11 7.52 -11.84
C GLY A 189 10.08 8.64 -10.82
N GLU A 190 8.88 9.11 -10.48
CA GLU A 190 8.61 10.06 -9.40
C GLU A 190 8.53 9.38 -8.03
N VAL A 191 8.26 8.07 -7.99
CA VAL A 191 8.24 7.25 -6.78
C VAL A 191 9.13 6.03 -6.96
N GLY A 192 9.58 5.46 -5.84
CA GLY A 192 10.44 4.28 -5.80
C GLY A 192 11.93 4.56 -5.68
N TYR A 193 12.63 3.54 -5.21
CA TYR A 193 14.09 3.48 -5.19
C TYR A 193 14.60 3.04 -6.56
N LYS A 194 15.55 3.77 -7.13
CA LYS A 194 16.16 3.45 -8.43
C LYS A 194 17.33 2.49 -8.26
N ILE A 195 17.19 1.28 -8.79
CA ILE A 195 18.29 0.31 -8.90
C ILE A 195 19.13 0.69 -10.12
N LYS A 196 20.43 0.89 -9.92
CA LYS A 196 21.41 1.18 -10.98
C LYS A 196 22.25 -0.07 -11.24
N GLU A 197 22.69 -0.27 -12.48
CA GLU A 197 23.65 -1.33 -12.82
C GLU A 197 24.92 -1.23 -11.97
N GLY A 198 25.41 -2.37 -11.50
CA GLY A 198 26.74 -2.50 -10.90
C GLY A 198 26.93 -1.80 -9.55
N LYS A 199 25.87 -1.25 -8.94
CA LYS A 199 25.95 -0.71 -7.58
C LYS A 199 25.30 -1.68 -6.60
N HIS A 200 26.12 -2.24 -5.71
CA HIS A 200 25.58 -2.77 -4.47
C HIS A 200 24.88 -1.62 -3.72
N PRO A 201 23.68 -1.85 -3.17
CA PRO A 201 23.08 -0.89 -2.26
C PRO A 201 24.11 -0.57 -1.17
N GLU A 202 24.34 0.72 -0.89
CA GLU A 202 25.13 1.07 0.28
C GLU A 202 24.53 0.37 1.50
N GLU A 203 25.34 -0.37 2.26
CA GLU A 203 24.90 -1.09 3.45
C GLU A 203 24.05 -0.14 4.32
N ARG A 204 22.73 -0.34 4.35
CA ARG A 204 21.93 0.34 5.36
C ARG A 204 22.31 -0.27 6.69
N LYS A 205 22.91 0.56 7.55
CA LYS A 205 23.41 0.18 8.88
C LYS A 205 22.36 -0.44 9.81
N GLN A 206 21.07 -0.45 9.44
CA GLN A 206 20.03 -1.13 10.18
C GLN A 206 19.17 -2.02 9.28
N ARG A 207 19.22 -3.32 9.54
CA ARG A 207 18.21 -4.28 9.09
C ARG A 207 16.90 -4.00 9.82
N VAL A 208 16.10 -3.11 9.26
CA VAL A 208 14.83 -2.70 9.89
C VAL A 208 13.77 -3.74 9.60
N LYS A 209 13.26 -4.37 10.66
CA LYS A 209 12.21 -5.39 10.58
C LYS A 209 10.89 -4.72 10.25
N VAL A 210 10.49 -4.73 8.99
CA VAL A 210 9.11 -4.46 8.64
C VAL A 210 8.36 -5.80 8.63
N ARG A 211 7.03 -5.78 8.64
CA ARG A 211 6.20 -7.00 8.60
C ARG A 211 5.20 -6.84 7.49
N ARG A 212 4.97 -7.86 6.65
CA ARG A 212 3.93 -7.85 5.61
C ARG A 212 4.12 -6.68 4.63
N VAL A 213 5.32 -6.59 4.04
CA VAL A 213 5.63 -5.65 2.97
C VAL A 213 5.76 -6.44 1.68
N TYR A 214 5.15 -5.92 0.62
CA TYR A 214 5.37 -6.38 -0.75
C TYR A 214 6.32 -5.41 -1.43
N TYR A 215 7.31 -5.92 -2.14
CA TYR A 215 8.17 -5.10 -2.99
C TYR A 215 7.69 -5.25 -4.43
N LEU A 216 7.33 -4.13 -5.05
CA LEU A 216 6.97 -4.08 -6.45
C LEU A 216 8.16 -3.50 -7.21
N HIS A 217 8.73 -4.30 -8.10
CA HIS A 217 9.83 -3.92 -8.97
C HIS A 217 9.32 -3.73 -10.40
N LEU A 218 9.61 -2.58 -10.99
CA LEU A 218 9.38 -2.26 -12.40
C LEU A 218 10.75 -2.17 -13.08
N ALA A 219 11.02 -3.09 -14.02
CA ALA A 219 12.27 -3.06 -14.77
C ALA A 219 12.38 -1.79 -15.62
N SER A 220 13.61 -1.28 -15.77
CA SER A 220 13.93 -0.26 -16.76
C SER A 220 13.93 -0.86 -18.17
N PRO A 221 13.55 -0.09 -19.20
CA PRO A 221 13.72 -0.47 -20.59
C PRO A 221 15.17 -0.73 -20.99
#